data_AF-A0A815CWB2-F1
#
_entry.id   AF-A0A815CWB2-F1
#
_cell.length_a   1.000
_cell.length_b   1.000
_cell.length_c   1.000
_cell.angle_alpha   90.00
_cell.angle_beta   90.00
_cell.angle_gamma   90.00
#
_symmetry.space_group_name_H-M   'P 1'
#
loop_
_entity.id
_entity.type
_entity.pdbx_description
1 polymer ?
#
loop_
_entity_poly.entity_id
_entity_poly.type
_entity_poly.pdbx_seq_one_letter_code
_entity_poly.pdbx_strand_id
1 'polypeptide(L)' 'MSHILSLFPFARTEDFGSECEVFAATSDTLNGKTGVFMSDMKEARSSEESYDVEKAKRLWDLSKQWTHLSA' A
#
# COMPACT_ATOMS: atom_id res chain seq x y z
N MET A 1 26.10 -7.91 -1.96
CA MET A 1 25.03 -6.91 -1.74
C MET A 1 24.93 -6.37 -0.30
N SER A 2 25.61 -6.95 0.70
CA SER A 2 25.53 -6.53 2.11
C SER A 2 26.04 -5.09 2.41
N HIS A 3 27.04 -4.59 1.68
CA HIS A 3 27.73 -3.35 2.04
C HIS A 3 27.00 -2.02 1.68
N ILE A 4 25.97 -2.06 0.83
CA ILE A 4 25.22 -0.84 0.42
C ILE A 4 24.10 -0.52 1.41
N LEU A 5 23.47 -1.54 2.00
CA LEU A 5 22.35 -1.39 2.93
C LEU A 5 22.78 -0.78 4.28
N SER A 6 24.04 -0.91 4.68
CA SER A 6 24.54 -0.34 5.94
C SER A 6 24.64 1.19 5.95
N LEU A 7 24.64 1.84 4.78
CA LEU A 7 24.72 3.30 4.66
C LEU A 7 23.34 3.99 4.68
N PHE A 8 22.26 3.21 4.56
CA PHE A 8 20.89 3.70 4.51
C PHE A 8 20.02 2.90 5.48
N PRO A 9 19.77 3.38 6.72
CA PRO A 9 19.10 2.60 7.77
C PRO A 9 17.63 2.23 7.46
N PHE A 10 17.10 2.65 6.31
CA PHE A 10 15.76 2.33 5.81
C PHE A 10 15.78 1.57 4.49
N ALA A 11 16.96 1.25 3.96
CA ALA A 11 17.06 0.46 2.74
C ALA A 11 16.66 -0.98 3.03
N ARG A 12 15.71 -1.49 2.25
CA ARG A 12 15.28 -2.89 2.24
C ARG A 12 15.89 -3.57 0.99
N THR A 13 16.01 -4.89 1.01
CA THR A 13 16.32 -5.65 -0.19
C THR A 13 15.12 -5.64 -1.14
N GLU A 14 15.35 -5.88 -2.44
CA GLU A 14 14.27 -6.08 -3.41
C GLU A 14 13.30 -7.19 -2.99
N ASP A 15 13.83 -8.32 -2.50
CA ASP A 15 13.03 -9.44 -2.00
C ASP A 15 12.06 -8.97 -0.92
N PHE A 16 12.57 -8.25 0.09
CA PHE A 16 11.76 -7.73 1.19
C PHE A 16 10.69 -6.74 0.72
N GLY A 17 10.99 -5.91 -0.29
CA GLY A 17 10.03 -4.94 -0.82
C GLY A 17 8.81 -5.59 -1.48
N SER A 18 9.01 -6.72 -2.15
CA SER A 18 7.96 -7.42 -2.90
C SER A 18 7.14 -8.42 -2.06
N GLU A 19 7.66 -8.86 -0.91
CA GLU A 19 7.02 -9.89 -0.06
C GLU A 19 5.58 -9.54 0.33
N CYS A 20 5.33 -8.27 0.69
CA CYS A 20 4.01 -7.83 1.12
C CYS A 20 2.97 -7.93 0.00
N GLU A 21 3.36 -7.60 -1.24
CA GLU A 21 2.50 -7.64 -2.43
C GLU A 21 2.15 -9.09 -2.79
N VAL A 22 3.16 -9.97 -2.78
CA VAL A 22 2.97 -11.40 -3.05
C VAL A 22 2.08 -12.03 -1.97
N PHE A 23 2.30 -11.73 -0.70
CA PHE A 23 1.45 -12.19 0.39
C PHE A 23 0.01 -11.70 0.22
N ALA A 24 -0.18 -10.41 -0.07
CA ALA A 24 -1.50 -9.82 -0.26
C ALA A 24 -2.29 -10.48 -1.41
N ALA A 25 -1.59 -10.86 -2.48
CA ALA A 25 -2.19 -11.45 -3.67
C ALA A 25 -2.48 -12.96 -3.53
N THR A 26 -1.78 -13.68 -2.64
CA THR A 26 -1.78 -15.15 -2.65
C THR A 26 -2.19 -15.81 -1.33
N SER A 27 -2.17 -15.07 -0.22
CA SER A 27 -2.43 -15.65 1.10
C SER A 27 -3.92 -15.88 1.34
N ASP A 28 -4.29 -17.13 1.60
CA ASP A 28 -5.66 -17.49 1.99
C ASP A 28 -6.15 -16.79 3.26
N THR A 29 -5.25 -16.29 4.10
CA THR A 29 -5.59 -15.57 5.34
C THR A 29 -6.26 -14.21 5.08
N LEU A 30 -6.22 -13.72 3.84
CA LEU A 30 -6.88 -12.49 3.40
C LEU A 30 -8.18 -12.76 2.63
N ASN A 31 -8.56 -14.02 2.43
CA ASN A 31 -9.80 -14.37 1.73
C ASN A 31 -11.01 -13.73 2.44
N GLY A 32 -11.79 -12.97 1.68
CA GLY A 32 -12.97 -12.26 2.18
C GLY A 32 -12.67 -10.99 2.98
N LYS A 33 -11.39 -10.58 3.14
CA LYS A 33 -11.01 -9.31 3.77
C LYS A 33 -10.88 -8.20 2.72
N THR A 34 -11.39 -7.02 3.03
CA THR A 34 -11.31 -5.83 2.16
C THR A 34 -11.02 -4.58 2.97
N GLY A 35 -10.39 -3.58 2.35
CA GLY A 35 -10.15 -2.28 2.99
C GLY A 35 -9.10 -2.29 4.10
N VAL A 36 -8.29 -3.36 4.18
CA VAL A 36 -7.19 -3.46 5.15
C VAL A 36 -5.92 -2.82 4.59
N PHE A 37 -5.17 -2.16 5.45
CA PHE A 37 -3.81 -1.70 5.15
C PHE A 37 -2.80 -2.71 5.68
N MET A 38 -1.80 -3.05 4.88
CA MET A 38 -0.78 -4.03 5.22
C MET A 38 0.62 -3.40 5.30
N SER A 39 1.39 -3.80 6.31
CA SER A 39 2.79 -3.45 6.50
C SER A 39 3.54 -4.68 7.03
N ASP A 40 4.67 -5.02 6.41
CA ASP A 40 5.47 -6.20 6.75
C ASP A 40 4.61 -7.49 6.87
N MET A 41 3.74 -7.72 5.88
CA MET A 41 2.77 -8.85 5.80
C MET A 41 1.74 -8.92 6.94
N LYS A 42 1.56 -7.83 7.69
CA LYS A 42 0.58 -7.75 8.78
C LYS A 42 -0.39 -6.61 8.56
N GLU A 43 -1.62 -6.77 9.02
CA GLU A 43 -2.57 -5.66 9.10
C GLU A 43 -2.02 -4.59 10.05
N ALA A 44 -2.05 -3.34 9.60
CA ALA A 44 -1.55 -2.20 10.35
C ALA A 44 -2.49 -1.01 10.16
N ARG A 45 -2.40 -0.04 11.08
CA ARG A 45 -3.11 1.23 10.91
C ARG A 45 -2.24 2.19 10.11
N SER A 46 -2.76 2.67 8.98
CA SER A 46 -2.15 3.78 8.23
C SER A 46 -2.39 5.14 8.92
N SER A 47 -2.00 6.23 8.26
CA SER A 47 -2.20 7.60 8.76
C SER A 47 -3.68 7.92 9.00
N GLU A 48 -3.97 8.81 9.95
CA GLU A 48 -5.34 9.26 10.24
C GLU A 48 -6.05 9.84 9.01
N GLU A 49 -5.31 10.58 8.18
CA GLU A 49 -5.85 11.17 6.95
C GLU A 49 -6.33 10.13 5.93
N SER A 50 -5.75 8.93 5.92
CA SER A 50 -6.19 7.86 5.01
C SER A 50 -7.61 7.34 5.29
N TYR A 51 -8.17 7.67 6.45
CA TYR A 51 -9.55 7.31 6.83
C TYR A 51 -10.57 8.43 6.57
N ASP A 52 -10.14 9.58 6.03
CA ASP A 52 -11.05 10.67 5.64
C ASP A 52 -11.76 10.35 4.32
N VAL A 53 -13.00 9.86 4.45
CA VAL A 53 -13.83 9.42 3.32
C VAL A 53 -14.17 10.57 2.36
N GLU A 54 -14.37 11.79 2.88
CA GLU A 54 -14.73 12.95 2.05
C GLU A 54 -13.52 13.38 1.20
N LYS A 55 -12.32 13.38 1.77
CA LYS A 55 -11.09 13.61 1.00
C LYS A 55 -10.86 12.52 -0.05
N ALA A 56 -11.04 11.25 0.31
CA ALA A 56 -10.88 10.14 -0.63
C ALA A 56 -11.85 10.26 -1.82
N LYS A 57 -13.11 10.61 -1.56
CA LYS A 57 -14.13 10.82 -2.59
C LYS A 57 -13.79 11.99 -3.51
N ARG A 58 -13.38 13.13 -2.93
CA ARG A 58 -12.92 14.30 -3.70
C ARG A 58 -11.71 13.96 -4.57
N LEU A 59 -10.74 13.21 -4.05
CA LEU A 59 -9.56 12.79 -4.79
C LEU A 59 -9.95 11.91 -5.99
N TRP A 60 -10.86 10.97 -5.80
CA TRP A 60 -11.36 10.11 -6.88
C TRP A 60 -12.01 10.92 -8.00
N ASP A 61 -12.87 11.88 -7.65
CA ASP A 61 -13.57 12.71 -8.63
C ASP A 61 -12.62 13.61 -9.43
N LEU A 62 -11.64 14.23 -8.78
CA LEU A 62 -10.60 15.01 -9.46
C LEU A 62 -9.72 14.12 -10.35
N SER A 63 -9.36 12.92 -9.87
CA SER A 63 -8.52 11.98 -10.63
C SER A 63 -9.20 11.52 -11.92
N LYS A 64 -10.51 11.25 -11.90
CA LYS A 64 -11.28 10.96 -13.12
C LYS A 64 -11.22 12.10 -14.13
N GLN A 65 -11.32 13.36 -13.68
CA GLN A 65 -11.24 14.53 -14.55
C GLN A 65 -9.85 14.66 -15.19
N TRP A 66 -8.79 14.52 -14.39
CA TRP A 66 -7.41 14.65 -14.85
C TRP A 66 -6.96 13.52 -15.79
N THR A 67 -7.51 12.33 -15.61
CA THR A 67 -7.23 11.18 -16.47
C THR A 67 -8.18 11.07 -17.65
N HIS A 68 -9.12 12.01 -17.80
CA HIS A 68 -10.17 12.01 -18.83
C HIS A 68 -11.01 10.71 -18.83
N LEU A 69 -11.15 10.07 -17.67
CA LEU A 69 -11.97 8.89 -17.44
C LEU A 69 -13.34 9.25 -16.80
N SER A 70 -13.70 10.54 -16.79
CA SER A 70 -15.06 10.96 -16.47
C SER A 70 -16.00 10.45 -17.57
N ALA A 71 -16.92 9.56 -17.19
CA ALA A 71 -18.04 9.13 -18.04
C ALA A 71 -18.90 10.31 -18.51
#